data_AF-A0A969L418-F1
#
_entry.id   AF-A0A969L418-F1
#
_cell.length_a   1.000
_cell.length_b   1.000
_cell.length_c   1.000
_cell.angle_alpha   90.00
_cell.angle_beta   90.00
_cell.angle_gamma   90.00
#
_symmetry.space_group_name_H-M   'P 1'
#
loop_
_entity.id
_entity.type
_entity.pdbx_description
1 polymer ?
#
loop_
_entity_poly.entity_id
_entity_poly.type
_entity_poly.pdbx_seq_one_letter_code
_entity_poly.pdbx_strand_id
1 'polypeptide(L)'
;MTQLFHLSGLPLDTAMKAVLVFDFLLYSLGMFLFARRLFGPYPALVAATLYVYAPYRLREAYIQGNYGQFTGLAFYPLIFWAFHGLLTTRRPGYLVAAAASLAGLLFSHNISFMLFAPMFGAYLLFLLIFPPEEAKRRGDEDTKTRRREETKTCTTHHASHITHHASRITHHASRLGLTLAALLLGLGLAAIFWLPAFGERHEIQLAGITRGFFDFRENFISLNEFFSPPLPLDLAAINPKLPLSLGLPQIIGATIGLVSLLLVGFLLLIIKPKTNRPTPPLQNNQPSSPYSILPTPASRPYFLLRLLPPPLRLSGPAPIPTSLGSSPAAGAGRVPPGVCSARPFSAPVW
;
A
#
# COMPACT_ATOMS: atom_id res chain seq x y z
N MET A 1 -24.09 -1.51 -8.65
CA MET A 1 -23.08 -2.35 -9.34
C MET A 1 -23.71 -3.52 -10.06
N THR A 2 -24.62 -4.28 -9.43
CA THR A 2 -25.35 -5.40 -10.06
C THR A 2 -25.97 -5.02 -11.42
N GLN A 3 -26.63 -3.87 -11.50
CA GLN A 3 -27.23 -3.40 -12.75
C GLN A 3 -26.20 -3.23 -13.88
N LEU A 4 -24.97 -2.81 -13.58
CA LEU A 4 -23.92 -2.65 -14.60
C LEU A 4 -23.52 -4.01 -15.20
N PHE A 5 -23.41 -5.05 -14.38
CA PHE A 5 -23.16 -6.42 -14.84
C PHE A 5 -24.38 -7.02 -15.56
N HIS A 6 -25.59 -6.70 -15.12
CA HIS A 6 -26.79 -7.17 -15.81
C HIS A 6 -26.91 -6.58 -17.22
N LEU A 7 -26.58 -5.30 -17.38
CA LEU A 7 -26.54 -4.62 -18.69
C LEU A 7 -25.53 -5.23 -19.67
N SER A 8 -24.54 -6.00 -19.21
CA SER A 8 -23.65 -6.75 -20.12
C SER A 8 -24.25 -8.07 -20.61
N GLY A 9 -25.53 -8.34 -20.32
CA GLY A 9 -26.26 -9.54 -20.73
C GLY A 9 -26.21 -10.70 -19.72
N LEU A 10 -25.61 -10.50 -18.54
CA LEU A 10 -25.61 -11.53 -17.50
C LEU A 10 -27.01 -11.65 -16.86
N PRO A 11 -27.50 -12.87 -16.58
CA PRO A 11 -28.69 -13.06 -15.74
C PRO A 11 -28.54 -12.37 -14.38
N LEU A 12 -29.65 -11.91 -13.78
CA LEU A 12 -29.61 -11.10 -12.55
C LEU A 12 -28.88 -11.80 -11.40
N ASP A 13 -29.09 -13.11 -11.21
CA ASP A 13 -28.42 -13.89 -10.17
C ASP A 13 -26.89 -13.97 -10.39
N THR A 14 -26.49 -14.09 -11.66
CA THR A 14 -25.08 -14.14 -12.07
C THR A 14 -24.43 -12.77 -11.94
N ALA A 15 -25.15 -11.70 -12.28
CA ALA A 15 -24.72 -10.33 -12.07
C ALA A 15 -24.50 -10.02 -10.57
N MET A 16 -25.37 -10.53 -9.68
CA MET A 16 -25.15 -10.41 -8.23
C MET A 16 -23.91 -11.16 -7.77
N LYS A 17 -23.71 -12.40 -8.20
CA LYS A 17 -22.50 -13.18 -7.90
C LYS A 17 -21.23 -12.48 -8.41
N ALA A 18 -21.30 -11.86 -9.59
CA ALA A 18 -20.19 -11.08 -10.15
C ALA A 18 -19.80 -9.88 -9.27
N VAL A 19 -20.78 -9.20 -8.63
CA VAL A 19 -20.48 -8.15 -7.64
C VAL A 19 -19.74 -8.72 -6.43
N LEU A 20 -20.15 -9.88 -5.91
CA LEU A 20 -19.46 -10.50 -4.77
C LEU A 20 -18.01 -10.87 -5.10
N VAL A 21 -17.79 -11.45 -6.29
CA VAL A 21 -16.44 -11.76 -6.79
C VAL A 21 -15.62 -10.47 -6.95
N PHE A 22 -16.22 -9.43 -7.54
CA PHE A 22 -15.57 -8.13 -7.68
C PHE A 22 -15.16 -7.56 -6.32
N ASP A 23 -16.04 -7.62 -5.32
CA ASP A 23 -15.74 -7.13 -3.97
C ASP A 23 -14.57 -7.89 -3.34
N PHE A 24 -14.52 -9.22 -3.44
CA PHE A 24 -13.36 -10.02 -2.97
C PHE A 24 -12.04 -9.61 -3.64
N LEU A 25 -12.06 -9.28 -4.94
CA LEU A 25 -10.89 -8.74 -5.63
C LEU A 25 -10.55 -7.35 -5.11
N LEU A 26 -11.54 -6.51 -4.83
CA LEU A 26 -11.37 -5.17 -4.30
C LEU A 26 -10.77 -5.19 -2.89
N TYR A 27 -11.24 -6.09 -2.03
CA TYR A 27 -10.67 -6.41 -0.72
C TYR A 27 -9.17 -6.72 -0.83
N SER A 28 -8.83 -7.66 -1.72
CA SER A 28 -7.46 -8.14 -1.93
C SER A 28 -6.56 -7.03 -2.44
N LEU A 29 -6.98 -6.37 -3.53
CA LEU A 29 -6.20 -5.35 -4.21
C LEU A 29 -6.01 -4.12 -3.33
N GLY A 30 -7.08 -3.62 -2.71
CA GLY A 30 -7.02 -2.46 -1.83
C GLY A 30 -6.05 -2.66 -0.68
N MET A 31 -6.16 -3.80 0.01
CA MET A 31 -5.28 -4.09 1.15
C MET A 31 -3.83 -4.31 0.70
N PHE A 32 -3.61 -5.03 -0.40
CA PHE A 32 -2.28 -5.21 -0.95
C PHE A 32 -1.62 -3.88 -1.32
N LEU A 33 -2.34 -3.00 -2.03
CA LEU A 33 -1.83 -1.70 -2.44
C LEU A 33 -1.49 -0.80 -1.24
N PHE A 34 -2.35 -0.80 -0.22
CA PHE A 34 -2.12 -0.04 1.00
C PHE A 34 -0.92 -0.58 1.78
N ALA A 35 -0.93 -1.87 2.14
CA ALA A 35 0.10 -2.49 2.95
C ALA A 35 1.46 -2.52 2.24
N ARG A 36 1.49 -2.65 0.90
CA ARG A 36 2.73 -2.65 0.11
C ARG A 36 3.48 -1.35 0.25
N ARG A 37 2.76 -0.24 0.37
CA ARG A 37 3.36 1.08 0.54
C ARG A 37 3.96 1.26 1.94
N LEU A 38 3.35 0.67 2.96
CA LEU A 38 3.83 0.78 4.34
C LEU A 38 4.96 -0.20 4.67
N PHE A 39 4.84 -1.44 4.20
CA PHE A 39 5.65 -2.57 4.69
C PHE A 39 6.38 -3.34 3.58
N GLY A 40 6.18 -2.96 2.32
CA GLY A 40 6.75 -3.69 1.16
C GLY A 40 5.89 -4.88 0.71
N PRO A 41 6.31 -5.61 -0.34
CA PRO A 41 5.45 -6.55 -1.05
C PRO A 41 5.08 -7.81 -0.26
N TYR A 42 5.99 -8.38 0.53
CA TYR A 42 5.73 -9.64 1.25
C TYR A 42 4.73 -9.47 2.40
N PRO A 43 4.90 -8.50 3.33
CA PRO A 43 3.90 -8.27 4.37
C PRO A 43 2.55 -7.84 3.78
N ALA A 44 2.54 -7.19 2.62
CA ALA A 44 1.32 -6.81 1.93
C ALA A 44 0.51 -7.99 1.41
N LEU A 45 1.17 -9.04 0.90
CA LEU A 45 0.48 -10.28 0.53
C LEU A 45 -0.19 -10.91 1.75
N VAL A 46 0.54 -10.98 2.87
CA VAL A 46 0.00 -11.51 4.13
C VAL A 46 -1.20 -10.67 4.60
N ALA A 47 -1.08 -9.35 4.62
CA ALA A 47 -2.17 -8.45 5.00
C ALA A 47 -3.40 -8.61 4.10
N ALA A 48 -3.21 -8.70 2.78
CA ALA A 48 -4.30 -8.89 1.83
C ALA A 48 -5.02 -10.23 2.05
N THR A 49 -4.27 -11.32 2.23
CA THR A 49 -4.83 -12.64 2.54
C THR A 49 -5.62 -12.60 3.85
N LEU A 50 -5.04 -12.07 4.93
CA LEU A 50 -5.71 -11.97 6.23
C LEU A 50 -6.98 -11.12 6.14
N TYR A 51 -6.97 -10.06 5.34
CA TYR A 51 -8.12 -9.16 5.21
C TYR A 51 -9.29 -9.79 4.45
N VAL A 52 -9.00 -10.55 3.39
CA VAL A 52 -10.01 -11.22 2.54
C VAL A 52 -10.60 -12.44 3.24
N TYR A 53 -9.76 -13.23 3.89
CA TYR A 53 -10.16 -14.46 4.59
C TYR A 53 -10.57 -14.24 6.05
N ALA A 54 -10.63 -12.97 6.50
CA ALA A 54 -11.11 -12.68 7.85
C ALA A 54 -12.51 -13.29 8.05
N PRO A 55 -12.76 -14.03 9.15
CA PRO A 55 -14.02 -14.77 9.35
C PRO A 55 -15.27 -13.89 9.19
N TYR A 56 -15.17 -12.63 9.62
CA TYR A 56 -16.25 -11.66 9.46
C TYR A 56 -16.64 -11.42 7.99
N ARG A 57 -15.68 -11.41 7.05
CA ARG A 57 -15.95 -11.27 5.60
C ARG A 57 -16.77 -12.43 5.06
N LEU A 58 -16.38 -13.64 5.46
CA LEU A 58 -17.06 -14.86 5.04
C LEU A 58 -18.47 -14.91 5.65
N ARG A 59 -18.63 -14.49 6.90
CA ARG A 59 -19.94 -14.36 7.52
C ARG A 59 -20.84 -13.38 6.77
N GLU A 60 -20.34 -12.20 6.40
CA GLU A 60 -21.10 -11.23 5.60
C GLU A 60 -21.52 -11.80 4.24
N ALA A 61 -20.58 -12.44 3.53
CA ALA A 61 -20.81 -12.95 2.18
C ALA A 61 -21.76 -14.16 2.13
N TYR A 62 -21.66 -15.08 3.10
CA TYR A 62 -22.32 -16.38 3.03
C TYR A 62 -23.45 -16.59 4.05
N ILE A 63 -23.45 -15.87 5.18
CA ILE A 63 -24.39 -16.12 6.29
C ILE A 63 -25.33 -14.94 6.47
N GLN A 64 -24.78 -13.74 6.68
CA GLN A 64 -25.59 -12.56 6.98
C GLN A 64 -26.26 -11.98 5.73
N GLY A 65 -25.60 -12.03 4.58
CA GLY A 65 -26.15 -11.51 3.32
C GLY A 65 -26.33 -9.99 3.31
N ASN A 66 -25.68 -9.25 4.23
CA ASN A 66 -25.66 -7.78 4.16
C ASN A 66 -24.64 -7.33 3.11
N TYR A 67 -25.03 -7.47 1.84
CA TYR A 67 -24.15 -7.19 0.72
C TYR A 67 -23.75 -5.71 0.64
N GLY A 68 -24.58 -4.78 1.11
CA GLY A 68 -24.21 -3.36 1.21
C GLY A 68 -23.01 -3.16 2.15
N GLN A 69 -23.07 -3.74 3.34
CA GLN A 69 -21.95 -3.75 4.29
C GLN A 69 -20.73 -4.47 3.72
N PHE A 70 -20.92 -5.62 3.08
CA PHE A 70 -19.85 -6.37 2.44
C PHE A 70 -19.13 -5.54 1.37
N THR A 71 -19.85 -4.86 0.48
CA THR A 71 -19.25 -3.97 -0.52
C THR A 71 -18.58 -2.76 0.13
N GLY A 72 -19.25 -2.12 1.12
CA GLY A 72 -18.71 -0.93 1.79
C GLY A 72 -17.37 -1.19 2.46
N LEU A 73 -17.25 -2.33 3.15
CA LEU A 73 -16.02 -2.70 3.80
C LEU A 73 -14.87 -2.99 2.82
N ALA A 74 -15.15 -3.37 1.57
CA ALA A 74 -14.12 -3.55 0.53
C ALA A 74 -13.38 -2.24 0.17
N PHE A 75 -14.03 -1.09 0.37
CA PHE A 75 -13.45 0.23 0.10
C PHE A 75 -12.48 0.73 1.18
N TYR A 76 -12.52 0.19 2.40
CA TYR A 76 -11.69 0.68 3.53
C TYR A 76 -10.20 0.78 3.18
N PRO A 77 -9.53 -0.29 2.69
CA PRO A 77 -8.11 -0.20 2.40
C PRO A 77 -7.82 0.66 1.15
N LEU A 78 -8.75 0.77 0.21
CA LEU A 78 -8.60 1.67 -0.94
C LEU A 78 -8.63 3.13 -0.52
N ILE A 79 -9.51 3.50 0.42
CA ILE A 79 -9.55 4.85 0.99
C ILE A 79 -8.20 5.16 1.65
N PHE A 80 -7.68 4.26 2.48
CA PHE A 80 -6.37 4.43 3.10
C PHE A 80 -5.24 4.55 2.06
N TRP A 81 -5.22 3.68 1.06
CA TRP A 81 -4.24 3.73 -0.02
C TRP A 81 -4.30 5.04 -0.80
N ALA A 82 -5.49 5.51 -1.16
CA ALA A 82 -5.68 6.69 -1.98
C ALA A 82 -5.31 7.98 -1.22
N PHE A 83 -5.75 8.12 0.03
CA PHE A 83 -5.40 9.29 0.84
C PHE A 83 -3.92 9.32 1.22
N HIS A 84 -3.33 8.18 1.57
CA HIS A 84 -1.89 8.10 1.77
C HIS A 84 -1.13 8.44 0.48
N GLY A 85 -1.61 7.90 -0.66
CA GLY A 85 -1.32 8.29 -2.04
C GLY A 85 -1.18 9.78 -2.25
N LEU A 86 -2.28 10.46 -1.98
CA LEU A 86 -2.47 11.89 -2.20
C LEU A 86 -1.53 12.73 -1.32
N LEU A 87 -1.41 12.39 -0.04
CA LEU A 87 -0.61 13.14 0.93
C LEU A 87 0.90 13.01 0.73
N THR A 88 1.35 11.88 0.17
CA THR A 88 2.77 11.62 -0.11
C THR A 88 3.19 12.12 -1.50
N THR A 89 2.42 11.80 -2.53
CA THR A 89 2.83 12.04 -3.93
C THR A 89 2.21 13.28 -4.57
N ARG A 90 1.13 13.83 -3.98
CA ARG A 90 0.31 14.95 -4.52
C ARG A 90 -0.13 14.77 -5.98
N ARG A 91 -0.24 13.53 -6.48
CA ARG A 91 -0.73 13.28 -7.84
C ARG A 91 -2.26 13.40 -7.92
N PRO A 92 -2.82 14.01 -8.97
CA PRO A 92 -4.27 14.19 -9.11
C PRO A 92 -5.03 12.86 -9.22
N GLY A 93 -4.40 11.80 -9.74
CA GLY A 93 -5.02 10.47 -9.78
C GLY A 93 -5.42 9.95 -8.39
N TYR A 94 -4.65 10.29 -7.35
CA TYR A 94 -5.02 9.92 -5.98
C TYR A 94 -6.17 10.76 -5.41
N LEU A 95 -6.37 11.98 -5.91
CA LEU A 95 -7.52 12.80 -5.53
C LEU A 95 -8.81 12.15 -6.03
N VAL A 96 -8.81 11.72 -7.30
CA VAL A 96 -9.95 11.01 -7.91
C VAL A 96 -10.19 9.67 -7.21
N ALA A 97 -9.13 8.88 -6.98
CA ALA A 97 -9.25 7.60 -6.28
C ALA A 97 -9.75 7.77 -4.84
N ALA A 98 -9.31 8.83 -4.13
CA ALA A 98 -9.73 9.12 -2.77
C ALA A 98 -11.23 9.49 -2.72
N ALA A 99 -11.67 10.39 -3.60
CA ALA A 99 -13.06 10.79 -3.67
C ALA A 99 -13.97 9.63 -4.11
N ALA A 100 -13.57 8.87 -5.14
CA ALA A 100 -14.36 7.75 -5.65
C ALA A 100 -14.48 6.61 -4.64
N SER A 101 -13.39 6.26 -3.94
CA SER A 101 -13.43 5.21 -2.91
C SER A 101 -14.24 5.62 -1.68
N LEU A 102 -14.16 6.89 -1.27
CA LEU A 102 -14.98 7.43 -0.18
C LEU A 102 -16.47 7.44 -0.56
N ALA A 103 -16.81 7.92 -1.75
CA ALA A 103 -18.18 7.89 -2.26
C ALA A 103 -18.69 6.45 -2.40
N GLY A 104 -17.85 5.53 -2.89
CA GLY A 104 -18.16 4.10 -2.97
C GLY A 104 -18.54 3.49 -1.62
N LEU A 105 -17.81 3.83 -0.55
CA LEU A 105 -18.18 3.43 0.81
C LEU A 105 -19.54 4.01 1.23
N LEU A 106 -19.77 5.31 1.05
CA LEU A 106 -21.03 5.95 1.46
C LEU A 106 -22.24 5.38 0.69
N PHE A 107 -22.11 5.13 -0.61
CA PHE A 107 -23.16 4.52 -1.43
C PHE A 107 -23.42 3.06 -1.08
N SER A 108 -22.44 2.36 -0.51
CA SER A 108 -22.56 0.95 -0.18
C SER A 108 -23.15 0.75 1.22
N HIS A 109 -22.61 1.46 2.23
CA HIS A 109 -23.05 1.29 3.61
C HIS A 109 -22.66 2.48 4.50
N ASN A 110 -23.66 3.32 4.83
CA ASN A 110 -23.49 4.51 5.66
C ASN A 110 -23.07 4.20 7.11
N ILE A 111 -23.56 3.11 7.71
CA ILE A 111 -23.16 2.71 9.07
C ILE A 111 -21.67 2.34 9.09
N SER A 112 -21.19 1.64 8.05
CA SER A 112 -19.76 1.34 7.91
C SER A 112 -18.94 2.62 7.81
N PHE A 113 -19.39 3.61 7.04
CA PHE A 113 -18.74 4.93 7.02
C PHE A 113 -18.69 5.57 8.41
N MET A 114 -19.79 5.56 9.16
CA MET A 114 -19.84 6.15 10.50
C MET A 114 -18.83 5.49 11.47
N LEU A 115 -18.70 4.17 11.43
CA LEU A 115 -17.75 3.42 12.26
C LEU A 115 -16.29 3.61 11.79
N PHE A 116 -16.09 3.79 10.49
CA PHE A 116 -14.77 3.99 9.89
C PHE A 116 -14.22 5.40 10.08
N ALA A 117 -15.08 6.42 10.02
CA ALA A 117 -14.73 7.83 10.05
C ALA A 117 -13.80 8.25 11.21
N PRO A 118 -14.02 7.86 12.49
CA PRO A 118 -13.12 8.27 13.57
C PRO A 118 -11.72 7.66 13.42
N MET A 119 -11.62 6.38 13.07
CA MET A 119 -10.34 5.70 12.83
C MET A 119 -9.62 6.32 11.63
N PHE A 120 -10.34 6.61 10.56
CA PHE A 120 -9.80 7.24 9.36
C PHE A 120 -9.35 8.69 9.62
N GLY A 121 -10.13 9.47 10.36
CA GLY A 121 -9.78 10.83 10.78
C GLY A 121 -8.51 10.85 11.64
N ALA A 122 -8.39 9.92 12.60
CA ALA A 122 -7.19 9.76 13.40
C ALA A 122 -5.95 9.43 12.54
N TYR A 123 -6.12 8.57 11.53
CA TYR A 123 -5.06 8.26 10.59
C TYR A 123 -4.63 9.45 9.72
N LEU A 124 -5.57 10.23 9.20
CA LEU A 124 -5.27 11.45 8.45
C LEU A 124 -4.55 12.47 9.32
N LEU A 125 -5.02 12.66 10.57
CA LEU A 125 -4.37 13.52 11.54
C LEU A 125 -2.94 13.06 11.81
N PHE A 126 -2.72 11.76 11.99
CA PHE A 126 -1.39 11.18 12.13
C PHE A 126 -0.48 11.52 10.95
N LEU A 127 -0.94 11.37 9.70
CA LEU A 127 -0.15 11.70 8.51
C LEU A 127 0.13 13.21 8.35
N LEU A 128 -0.77 14.06 8.81
CA LEU A 128 -0.60 15.52 8.78
C LEU A 128 0.41 16.01 9.82
N ILE A 129 0.40 15.41 11.02
CA ILE A 129 1.34 15.70 12.11
C ILE A 129 2.72 15.05 11.86
N PHE A 130 2.72 13.80 11.40
CA PHE A 130 3.91 12.99 11.17
C PHE A 130 4.05 12.61 9.68
N PRO A 131 4.55 13.53 8.83
CA PRO A 131 4.74 13.25 7.42
C PRO A 131 5.61 12.02 7.18
N PRO A 132 5.22 11.11 6.28
CA PRO A 132 6.11 10.06 5.79
C PRO A 132 7.39 10.67 5.19
N GLU A 133 8.52 9.96 5.29
CA GLU A 133 9.81 10.40 4.73
C GLU A 133 9.73 10.73 3.23
N GLU A 134 8.94 9.97 2.47
CA GLU A 134 8.66 10.23 1.05
C GLU A 134 8.03 11.61 0.84
N ALA A 135 7.10 11.99 1.72
CA ALA A 135 6.42 13.28 1.66
C ALA A 135 7.37 14.44 2.05
N LYS A 136 8.29 14.21 3.00
CA LYS A 136 9.32 15.20 3.39
C LYS A 136 10.28 15.47 2.22
N ARG A 137 10.84 14.41 1.63
CA ARG A 137 11.76 14.50 0.48
C ARG A 137 11.17 15.31 -0.67
N ARG A 138 9.89 15.10 -0.96
CA ARG A 138 9.19 15.85 -2.01
C ARG A 138 8.98 17.32 -1.67
N GLY A 139 8.71 17.64 -0.40
CA GLY A 139 8.68 19.04 0.07
C GLY A 139 10.04 19.72 -0.08
N ASP A 140 11.13 19.00 0.23
CA ASP A 140 12.49 19.51 0.06
C ASP A 140 12.84 19.75 -1.43
N GLU A 141 12.42 18.85 -2.33
CA GLU A 141 12.57 19.00 -3.79
C GLU A 141 11.77 20.20 -4.34
N ASP A 142 10.52 20.36 -3.92
CA ASP A 142 9.67 21.50 -4.31
C ASP A 142 10.31 22.82 -3.84
N THR A 143 10.83 22.86 -2.61
CA THR A 143 11.50 24.04 -2.04
C THR A 143 12.80 24.36 -2.79
N LYS A 144 13.60 23.35 -3.15
CA LYS A 144 14.83 23.53 -3.95
C LYS A 144 14.53 24.06 -5.35
N THR A 145 13.50 23.51 -6.00
CA THR A 145 13.09 23.93 -7.34
C THR A 145 12.65 25.39 -7.34
N ARG A 146 11.81 25.77 -6.38
CA ARG A 146 11.35 27.15 -6.20
C ARG A 146 12.49 28.12 -5.94
N ARG A 147 13.44 27.74 -5.06
CA ARG A 147 14.63 28.56 -4.80
C ARG A 147 15.47 28.76 -6.05
N ARG A 148 15.64 27.72 -6.89
CA ARG A 148 16.38 27.80 -8.17
C ARG A 148 15.69 28.72 -9.18
N GLU A 149 14.37 28.74 -9.21
CA GLU A 149 13.60 29.72 -10.00
C GLU A 149 13.79 31.13 -9.48
N GLU A 150 13.68 31.35 -8.16
CA GLU A 150 13.90 32.65 -7.51
C GLU A 150 15.34 33.17 -7.70
N THR A 151 16.35 32.29 -7.71
CA THR A 151 17.75 32.70 -7.97
C THR A 151 17.98 33.10 -9.43
N LYS A 152 17.16 32.64 -10.37
CA LYS A 152 17.22 33.10 -11.77
C LYS A 152 16.60 34.50 -11.92
N THR A 153 15.73 34.91 -11.01
CA THR A 153 14.96 36.16 -11.11
C THR A 153 15.42 37.27 -10.17
N CYS A 154 16.26 37.03 -9.14
CA CYS A 154 16.68 38.09 -8.22
C CYS A 154 18.15 37.98 -7.72
N THR A 155 18.88 39.09 -7.82
CA THR A 155 20.30 39.30 -7.44
C THR A 155 20.54 39.73 -5.99
N THR A 156 19.63 39.45 -5.04
CA THR A 156 19.78 39.92 -3.63
C THR A 156 19.94 38.79 -2.62
N HIS A 157 21.06 38.84 -1.89
CA HIS A 157 21.69 37.71 -1.18
C HIS A 157 21.28 37.52 0.31
N HIS A 158 20.21 38.14 0.82
CA HIS A 158 20.08 38.37 2.28
C HIS A 158 18.89 37.75 3.04
N ALA A 159 18.13 36.80 2.47
CA ALA A 159 16.87 36.32 3.08
C ALA A 159 16.79 34.79 3.37
N SER A 160 17.84 34.16 3.90
CA SER A 160 17.89 32.68 3.98
C SER A 160 17.17 32.02 5.16
N HIS A 161 16.94 32.73 6.28
CA HIS A 161 16.38 32.10 7.50
C HIS A 161 14.84 32.17 7.60
N ILE A 162 14.20 33.24 7.10
CA ILE A 162 12.73 33.41 7.13
C ILE A 162 12.05 32.44 6.14
N THR A 163 12.71 32.14 5.02
CA THR A 163 12.17 31.30 3.94
C THR A 163 11.89 29.86 4.37
N HIS A 164 12.65 29.32 5.33
CA HIS A 164 12.53 27.91 5.73
C HIS A 164 11.32 27.65 6.65
N HIS A 165 10.94 28.62 7.49
CA HIS A 165 9.69 28.51 8.27
C HIS A 165 8.46 28.71 7.38
N ALA A 166 8.51 29.64 6.44
CA ALA A 166 7.43 29.88 5.49
C ALA A 166 7.17 28.66 4.57
N SER A 167 8.23 27.99 4.08
CA SER A 167 8.07 26.81 3.22
C SER A 167 7.42 25.63 3.95
N ARG A 168 7.74 25.38 5.22
CA ARG A 168 7.08 24.34 6.03
C ARG A 168 5.58 24.59 6.18
N ILE A 169 5.20 25.83 6.52
CA ILE A 169 3.79 26.21 6.70
C ILE A 169 3.00 26.00 5.40
N THR A 170 3.55 26.42 4.25
CA THR A 170 2.89 26.21 2.95
C THR A 170 2.75 24.74 2.57
N HIS A 171 3.70 23.88 2.93
CA HIS A 171 3.58 22.43 2.69
C HIS A 171 2.52 21.76 3.57
N HIS A 172 2.36 22.18 4.83
CA HIS A 172 1.27 21.70 5.68
C HIS A 172 -0.10 22.19 5.19
N ALA A 173 -0.22 23.48 4.85
CA ALA A 173 -1.44 24.06 4.32
C ALA A 173 -1.90 23.38 3.02
N SER A 174 -0.97 23.10 2.10
CA SER A 174 -1.30 22.40 0.85
C SER A 174 -1.76 20.95 1.06
N ARG A 175 -1.18 20.23 2.03
CA ARG A 175 -1.64 18.87 2.37
C ARG A 175 -3.00 18.87 3.03
N LEU A 176 -3.24 19.82 3.92
CA LEU A 176 -4.55 20.03 4.52
C LEU A 176 -5.59 20.36 3.43
N GLY A 177 -5.26 21.29 2.53
CA GLY A 177 -6.12 21.66 1.41
C GLY A 177 -6.46 20.48 0.48
N LEU A 178 -5.47 19.66 0.12
CA LEU A 178 -5.71 18.44 -0.68
C LEU A 178 -6.59 17.42 0.06
N THR A 179 -6.39 17.28 1.37
CA THR A 179 -7.19 16.37 2.19
C THR A 179 -8.65 16.83 2.24
N LEU A 180 -8.87 18.11 2.52
CA LEU A 180 -10.21 18.71 2.53
C LEU A 180 -10.86 18.63 1.16
N ALA A 181 -10.12 18.90 0.08
CA ALA A 181 -10.64 18.77 -1.28
C ALA A 181 -11.09 17.33 -1.59
N ALA A 182 -10.31 16.32 -1.20
CA ALA A 182 -10.67 14.91 -1.39
C ALA A 182 -11.90 14.51 -0.57
N LEU A 183 -11.97 14.95 0.69
CA LEU A 183 -13.12 14.69 1.58
C LEU A 183 -14.40 15.35 1.05
N LEU A 184 -14.33 16.64 0.71
CA LEU A 184 -15.47 17.39 0.17
C LEU A 184 -15.93 16.81 -1.16
N LEU A 185 -15.01 16.41 -2.04
CA LEU A 185 -15.37 15.78 -3.30
C LEU A 185 -16.04 14.42 -3.08
N GLY A 186 -15.50 13.57 -2.21
CA GLY A 186 -16.10 12.26 -1.93
C GLY A 186 -17.46 12.36 -1.23
N LEU A 187 -17.60 13.24 -0.23
CA LEU A 187 -18.87 13.50 0.46
C LEU A 187 -19.88 14.16 -0.48
N GLY A 188 -19.42 15.07 -1.35
CA GLY A 188 -20.23 15.75 -2.36
C GLY A 188 -20.76 14.80 -3.41
N LEU A 189 -19.93 13.86 -3.91
CA LEU A 189 -20.37 12.82 -4.85
C LEU A 189 -21.48 11.95 -4.25
N ALA A 190 -21.42 11.66 -2.95
CA ALA A 190 -22.43 10.88 -2.24
C ALA A 190 -23.58 11.74 -1.65
N ALA A 191 -23.59 13.06 -1.87
CA ALA A 191 -24.54 13.97 -1.23
C ALA A 191 -26.01 13.63 -1.52
N ILE A 192 -26.30 13.15 -2.73
CA ILE A 192 -27.65 12.72 -3.11
C ILE A 192 -28.21 11.61 -2.19
N PHE A 193 -27.33 10.83 -1.55
CA PHE A 193 -27.71 9.74 -0.69
C PHE A 193 -27.87 10.17 0.78
N TRP A 194 -26.91 10.90 1.34
CA TRP A 194 -26.92 11.22 2.77
C TRP A 194 -27.58 12.56 3.09
N LEU A 195 -27.55 13.54 2.19
CA LEU A 195 -28.07 14.88 2.47
C LEU A 195 -29.59 14.89 2.70
N PRO A 196 -30.42 14.21 1.87
CA PRO A 196 -31.86 14.12 2.15
C PRO A 196 -32.15 13.37 3.44
N ALA A 197 -31.42 12.29 3.71
CA ALA A 197 -31.58 11.49 4.93
C ALA A 197 -31.35 12.31 6.22
N PHE A 198 -30.45 13.30 6.19
CA PHE A 198 -30.27 14.22 7.32
C PHE A 198 -31.37 15.27 7.42
N GLY A 199 -31.88 15.77 6.28
CA GLY A 199 -32.99 16.72 6.25
C GLY A 199 -34.29 16.11 6.79
N GLU A 200 -34.56 14.87 6.40
CA GLU A 200 -35.79 14.13 6.74
C GLU A 200 -35.64 13.29 8.03
N ARG A 201 -34.52 13.41 8.76
CA ARG A 201 -34.25 12.58 9.95
C ARG A 201 -35.32 12.65 11.05
N HIS A 202 -36.10 13.73 11.07
CA HIS A 202 -37.15 13.98 12.06
C HIS A 202 -38.44 13.22 11.72
N GLU A 203 -38.60 12.80 10.47
CA GLU A 203 -39.74 12.03 9.97
C GLU A 203 -39.58 10.51 10.22
N ILE A 204 -38.37 10.06 10.61
CA ILE A 204 -38.05 8.64 10.78
C ILE A 204 -37.84 8.24 12.24
N GLN A 205 -38.30 7.04 12.61
CA GLN A 205 -38.10 6.49 13.95
C GLN A 205 -36.74 5.80 14.10
N LEU A 206 -35.73 6.57 14.53
CA LEU A 206 -34.38 6.05 14.81
C LEU A 206 -34.29 5.19 16.09
N ALA A 207 -35.29 5.22 16.98
CA ALA A 207 -35.24 4.45 18.23
C ALA A 207 -35.24 2.92 17.99
N GLY A 208 -35.75 2.46 16.84
CA GLY A 208 -35.80 1.04 16.51
C GLY A 208 -34.43 0.43 16.15
N ILE A 209 -33.47 1.25 15.71
CA ILE A 209 -32.15 0.76 15.26
C ILE A 209 -31.11 0.67 16.38
N THR A 210 -31.49 0.97 17.63
CA THR A 210 -30.61 0.88 18.80
C THR A 210 -31.22 0.10 19.97
N ARG A 211 -32.36 -0.58 19.74
CA ARG A 211 -33.11 -1.31 20.77
C ARG A 211 -33.26 -2.79 20.39
N GLY A 212 -33.54 -3.62 21.40
CA GLY A 212 -33.74 -5.06 21.20
C GLY A 212 -32.47 -5.72 20.67
N PHE A 213 -32.58 -6.44 19.55
CA PHE A 213 -31.44 -7.13 18.91
C PHE A 213 -30.28 -6.18 18.57
N PHE A 214 -30.56 -4.91 18.28
CA PHE A 214 -29.56 -3.90 17.93
C PHE A 214 -28.97 -3.16 19.15
N ASP A 215 -29.38 -3.49 20.37
CA ASP A 215 -28.70 -2.98 21.56
C ASP A 215 -27.34 -3.70 21.71
N PHE A 216 -26.25 -2.95 21.57
CA PHE A 216 -24.90 -3.49 21.64
C PHE A 216 -24.59 -4.11 23.00
N ARG A 217 -25.29 -3.71 24.07
CA ARG A 217 -25.11 -4.23 25.42
C ARG A 217 -25.50 -5.70 25.53
N GLU A 218 -26.49 -6.11 24.75
CA GLU A 218 -26.98 -7.50 24.69
C GLU A 218 -26.10 -8.40 23.81
N ASN A 219 -25.13 -7.83 23.11
CA ASN A 219 -24.27 -8.52 22.15
C ASN A 219 -22.82 -8.71 22.65
N PHE A 220 -22.54 -8.39 23.92
CA PHE A 220 -21.25 -8.73 24.53
C PHE A 220 -21.20 -10.19 24.96
N ILE A 221 -20.11 -10.86 24.58
CA ILE A 221 -19.85 -12.26 24.96
C ILE A 221 -19.22 -12.26 26.36
N SER A 222 -19.74 -13.13 27.25
CA SER A 222 -19.12 -13.31 28.58
C SER A 222 -17.76 -14.01 28.46
N LEU A 223 -16.85 -13.79 29.42
CA LEU A 223 -15.56 -14.50 29.44
C LEU A 223 -15.75 -16.03 29.44
N ASN A 224 -16.76 -16.52 30.17
CA ASN A 224 -17.07 -17.94 30.22
C ASN A 224 -17.50 -18.49 28.85
N GLU A 225 -18.35 -17.77 28.11
CA GLU A 225 -18.75 -18.15 26.75
C GLU A 225 -17.56 -18.06 25.79
N PHE A 226 -16.72 -17.04 25.91
CA PHE A 226 -15.53 -16.86 25.08
C PHE A 226 -14.55 -18.05 25.17
N PHE A 227 -14.30 -18.56 26.39
CA PHE A 227 -13.42 -19.71 26.66
C PHE A 227 -14.11 -21.07 26.55
N SER A 228 -15.43 -21.11 26.38
CA SER A 228 -16.15 -22.38 26.26
C SER A 228 -15.74 -23.13 24.98
N PRO A 229 -15.75 -24.47 25.00
CA PRO A 229 -15.62 -25.24 23.76
C PRO A 229 -16.77 -24.91 22.79
N PRO A 230 -16.60 -25.16 21.47
CA PRO A 230 -17.69 -24.99 20.51
C PRO A 230 -18.91 -25.80 20.94
N LEU A 231 -20.01 -25.11 21.23
CA LEU A 231 -21.26 -25.74 21.65
C LEU A 231 -22.02 -26.24 20.41
N PRO A 232 -22.61 -27.45 20.45
CA PRO A 232 -23.45 -27.93 19.36
C PRO A 232 -24.65 -27.01 19.19
N LEU A 233 -24.97 -26.70 17.92
CA LEU A 233 -26.14 -25.89 17.59
C LEU A 233 -27.42 -26.70 17.82
N ASP A 234 -28.44 -26.06 18.40
CA ASP A 234 -29.78 -26.64 18.46
C ASP A 234 -30.45 -26.55 17.08
N LEU A 235 -30.32 -27.60 16.29
CA LEU A 235 -30.88 -27.67 14.94
C LEU A 235 -32.41 -27.75 14.92
N ALA A 236 -33.07 -27.98 16.05
CA ALA A 236 -34.53 -27.97 16.15
C ALA A 236 -35.10 -26.54 16.28
N ALA A 237 -34.27 -25.56 16.64
CA ALA A 237 -34.69 -24.17 16.75
C ALA A 237 -34.84 -23.53 15.36
N ILE A 238 -35.89 -22.72 15.19
CA ILE A 238 -36.12 -21.93 13.96
C ILE A 238 -35.02 -20.88 13.75
N ASN A 239 -34.47 -20.34 14.84
CA ASN A 239 -33.35 -19.41 14.81
C ASN A 239 -32.39 -19.72 15.97
N PRO A 240 -31.52 -20.73 15.84
CA PRO A 240 -30.63 -21.13 16.91
C PRO A 240 -29.66 -20.01 17.26
N LYS A 241 -29.51 -19.72 18.55
CA LYS A 241 -28.47 -18.80 19.03
C LYS A 241 -27.12 -19.40 18.64
N LEU A 242 -26.36 -18.72 17.77
CA LEU A 242 -25.00 -19.10 17.46
C LEU A 242 -24.09 -18.73 18.66
N PRO A 243 -23.51 -19.71 19.37
CA PRO A 243 -22.52 -19.41 20.40
C PRO A 243 -21.28 -18.85 19.70
N LEU A 244 -20.81 -17.69 20.15
CA LEU A 244 -19.63 -17.01 19.57
C LEU A 244 -18.34 -17.42 20.31
N SER A 245 -18.32 -18.64 20.87
CA SER A 245 -17.16 -19.16 21.58
C SER A 245 -16.00 -19.38 20.60
N LEU A 246 -14.84 -18.83 20.95
CA LEU A 246 -13.64 -19.02 20.12
C LEU A 246 -13.09 -20.43 20.26
N GLY A 247 -13.28 -21.05 21.43
CA GLY A 247 -12.71 -22.36 21.75
C GLY A 247 -11.23 -22.27 22.14
N LEU A 248 -10.84 -23.15 23.06
CA LEU A 248 -9.44 -23.31 23.51
C LEU A 248 -8.43 -23.49 22.35
N PRO A 249 -8.70 -24.29 21.29
CA PRO A 249 -7.74 -24.50 20.21
C PRO A 249 -7.35 -23.21 19.47
N GLN A 250 -8.33 -22.36 19.17
CA GLN A 250 -8.14 -21.08 18.47
C GLN A 250 -7.35 -20.11 19.34
N ILE A 251 -7.62 -20.10 20.65
CA ILE A 251 -6.89 -19.27 21.62
C ILE A 251 -5.44 -19.75 21.76
N ILE A 252 -5.21 -21.06 21.84
CA ILE A 252 -3.86 -21.64 21.88
C ILE A 252 -3.11 -21.26 20.60
N GLY A 253 -3.72 -21.47 19.42
CA GLY A 253 -3.12 -21.11 18.14
C GLY A 253 -2.79 -19.61 18.04
N ALA A 254 -3.71 -18.74 18.45
CA ALA A 254 -3.49 -17.30 18.48
C ALA A 254 -2.37 -16.90 19.44
N THR A 255 -2.29 -17.55 20.61
CA THR A 255 -1.25 -17.31 21.62
C THR A 255 0.12 -17.75 21.10
N ILE A 256 0.22 -18.94 20.51
CA ILE A 256 1.46 -19.43 19.87
C ILE A 256 1.88 -18.46 18.77
N GLY A 257 0.95 -18.01 17.93
CA GLY A 257 1.21 -17.03 16.88
C GLY A 257 1.73 -15.70 17.42
N LEU A 258 1.11 -15.17 18.47
CA LEU A 258 1.52 -13.93 19.14
C LEU A 258 2.90 -14.06 19.78
N VAL A 259 3.15 -15.14 20.53
CA VAL A 259 4.45 -15.42 21.15
C VAL A 259 5.54 -15.57 20.09
N SER A 260 5.25 -16.27 18.99
CA SER A 260 6.20 -16.41 17.87
C SER A 260 6.54 -15.06 17.24
N LEU A 261 5.53 -14.19 17.05
CA LEU A 261 5.72 -12.83 16.55
C LEU A 261 6.58 -11.99 17.49
N LEU A 262 6.32 -12.05 18.80
CA LEU A 262 7.09 -11.33 19.81
C LEU A 262 8.54 -11.84 19.88
N LEU A 263 8.76 -13.15 19.82
CA LEU A 263 10.10 -13.76 19.81
C LEU A 263 10.89 -13.37 18.55
N VAL A 264 10.26 -13.44 17.37
CA VAL A 264 10.90 -13.02 16.11
C VAL A 264 11.17 -11.52 16.12
N GLY A 265 10.23 -10.70 16.59
CA GLY A 265 10.41 -9.25 16.73
C GLY A 265 11.55 -8.90 17.68
N PHE A 266 11.63 -9.56 18.82
CA PHE A 266 12.71 -9.41 19.79
C PHE A 266 14.06 -9.84 19.21
N LEU A 267 14.11 -10.99 18.50
CA LEU A 267 15.31 -11.47 17.84
C LEU A 267 15.79 -10.49 16.76
N LEU A 268 14.90 -9.90 15.97
CA LEU A 268 15.23 -8.89 14.97
C LEU A 268 15.71 -7.56 15.59
N LEU A 269 15.25 -7.22 16.79
CA LEU A 269 15.74 -6.04 17.53
C LEU A 269 17.16 -6.26 18.06
N ILE A 270 17.48 -7.47 18.53
CA ILE A 270 18.83 -7.84 18.98
C ILE A 270 19.78 -7.94 17.78
N ILE A 271 19.34 -8.61 16.72
CA ILE A 271 20.09 -8.75 15.47
C ILE A 271 19.80 -7.51 14.61
N LYS A 272 20.16 -6.32 15.10
CA LYS A 272 20.17 -5.12 14.25
C LYS A 272 21.26 -5.33 13.20
N PRO A 273 20.96 -5.53 11.91
CA PRO A 273 22.03 -5.61 10.92
C PRO A 273 22.72 -4.26 10.88
N LYS A 274 24.05 -4.24 11.05
CA LYS A 274 24.87 -3.07 10.69
C LYS A 274 24.62 -2.79 9.22
N THR A 275 23.74 -1.85 8.91
CA THR A 275 23.62 -1.27 7.57
C THR A 275 24.87 -0.43 7.37
N ASN A 276 25.96 -1.05 6.91
CA ASN A 276 27.06 -0.32 6.30
C ASN A 276 26.47 0.40 5.10
N ARG A 277 26.22 1.71 5.24
CA ARG A 277 25.99 2.56 4.07
C ARG A 277 27.32 2.54 3.31
N PRO A 278 27.39 2.07 2.05
CA PRO A 278 28.57 2.30 1.25
C PRO A 278 28.77 3.82 1.18
N THR A 279 29.94 4.28 1.63
CA THR A 279 30.39 5.64 1.37
C THR A 279 30.34 5.84 -0.15
N PRO A 280 29.66 6.90 -0.65
CA PRO A 280 29.73 7.19 -2.07
C PRO A 280 31.22 7.40 -2.41
N PRO A 281 31.73 6.79 -3.50
CA PRO A 281 33.10 7.05 -3.92
C PRO A 281 33.25 8.55 -4.19
N LEU A 282 34.37 9.12 -3.74
CA LEU A 282 34.74 10.49 -4.05
C LEU A 282 34.66 10.67 -5.57
N GLN A 283 33.72 11.50 -6.01
CA GLN A 283 33.48 11.76 -7.42
C GLN A 283 34.63 12.64 -7.90
N ASN A 284 35.70 12.00 -8.40
CA ASN A 284 36.75 12.71 -9.12
C ASN A 284 36.12 13.35 -10.37
N ASN A 285 36.30 14.66 -10.49
CA ASN A 285 35.81 15.46 -11.62
C ASN A 285 36.42 14.94 -12.94
N GLN A 286 35.65 14.11 -13.64
CA GLN A 286 35.85 13.78 -15.05
C GLN A 286 34.52 14.02 -15.77
N PRO A 287 34.52 14.69 -16.94
CA PRO A 287 33.30 15.03 -17.65
C PRO A 287 32.59 13.77 -18.17
N SER A 288 31.33 13.59 -17.78
CA SER A 288 30.49 12.44 -18.12
C SER A 288 29.99 12.49 -19.57
N SER A 289 30.23 11.41 -20.33
CA SER A 289 29.65 11.13 -21.66
C SER A 289 28.11 11.05 -21.63
N PRO A 290 27.39 11.52 -22.67
CA PRO A 290 25.94 11.76 -22.64
C PRO A 290 25.02 10.53 -22.78
N TYR A 291 25.53 9.29 -22.75
CA TYR A 291 24.71 8.09 -22.93
C TYR A 291 24.76 7.16 -21.72
N SER A 292 24.01 7.49 -20.66
CA SER A 292 23.62 6.51 -19.63
C SER A 292 22.42 7.01 -18.81
N ILE A 293 21.23 6.94 -19.41
CA ILE A 293 19.98 7.11 -18.68
C ILE A 293 19.24 5.77 -18.70
N LEU A 294 19.54 4.92 -17.72
CA LEU A 294 18.60 3.94 -17.22
C LEU A 294 18.57 4.08 -15.69
N PRO A 295 17.47 4.52 -15.07
CA PRO A 295 17.39 4.58 -13.62
C PRO A 295 17.28 3.15 -13.07
N THR A 296 18.36 2.66 -12.46
CA THR A 296 18.31 1.48 -11.61
C THR A 296 17.49 1.81 -10.35
N PRO A 297 16.54 0.95 -9.92
CA PRO A 297 15.81 1.18 -8.69
C PRO A 297 16.73 0.92 -7.50
N ALA A 298 17.21 1.99 -6.87
CA ALA A 298 17.95 1.94 -5.63
C ALA A 298 17.04 1.47 -4.48
N SER A 299 17.58 0.53 -3.68
CA SER A 299 17.07 -0.01 -2.40
C SER A 299 15.84 -0.94 -2.46
N ARG A 300 16.12 -2.25 -2.62
CA ARG A 300 15.28 -3.32 -2.06
C ARG A 300 16.14 -4.17 -1.12
N PRO A 301 15.69 -4.48 0.11
CA PRO A 301 16.37 -5.48 0.91
C PRO A 301 16.00 -6.87 0.37
N TYR A 302 16.94 -7.51 -0.32
CA TYR A 302 16.90 -8.95 -0.58
C TYR A 302 17.15 -9.68 0.74
N PHE A 303 16.13 -9.80 1.60
CA PHE A 303 16.29 -10.50 2.89
C PHE A 303 15.47 -11.79 3.00
N LEU A 304 14.50 -12.04 2.11
CA LEU A 304 13.65 -13.24 2.19
C LEU A 304 14.08 -14.40 1.28
N LEU A 305 15.14 -14.25 0.49
CA LEU A 305 15.66 -15.32 -0.39
C LEU A 305 16.69 -16.25 0.29
N ARG A 306 16.87 -16.14 1.61
CA ARG A 306 17.87 -16.93 2.38
C ARG A 306 17.29 -18.14 3.13
N LEU A 307 16.01 -18.44 2.94
CA LEU A 307 15.34 -19.62 3.54
C LEU A 307 15.12 -20.77 2.55
N LEU A 308 15.51 -20.64 1.27
CA LEU A 308 15.60 -21.78 0.37
C LEU A 308 16.99 -22.42 0.48
N PRO A 309 17.10 -23.76 0.59
CA PRO A 309 18.38 -24.43 0.39
C PRO A 309 18.90 -24.10 -1.02
N PRO A 310 20.23 -23.94 -1.20
CA PRO A 310 20.78 -23.67 -2.53
C PRO A 310 20.39 -24.82 -3.48
N PRO A 311 20.09 -24.54 -4.76
CA PRO A 311 19.94 -25.62 -5.72
C PRO A 311 21.24 -26.43 -5.75
N LEU A 312 21.10 -27.75 -5.63
CA LEU A 312 22.19 -28.71 -5.80
C LEU A 312 22.97 -28.34 -7.06
N ARG A 313 24.21 -27.88 -6.90
CA ARG A 313 25.14 -27.72 -8.02
C ARG A 313 25.45 -29.13 -8.53
N LEU A 314 24.84 -29.50 -9.66
CA LEU A 314 25.36 -30.56 -10.51
C LEU A 314 26.74 -30.10 -10.98
N SER A 315 27.78 -30.69 -10.41
CA SER A 315 29.17 -30.54 -10.82
C SER A 315 29.32 -31.04 -12.27
N GLY A 316 29.43 -30.10 -13.21
CA GLY A 316 29.92 -30.39 -14.56
C GLY A 316 31.40 -30.79 -14.52
N PRO A 317 31.91 -31.51 -15.55
CA PRO A 317 33.24 -32.10 -15.52
C PRO A 317 34.34 -31.03 -15.48
N ALA A 318 35.39 -31.30 -14.71
CA ALA A 318 36.56 -30.43 -14.60
C ALA A 318 37.32 -30.34 -15.94
N PRO A 319 37.85 -29.16 -16.31
CA PRO A 319 38.70 -29.03 -17.49
C PRO A 319 40.08 -29.67 -17.24
N ILE A 320 40.51 -30.46 -18.22
CA ILE A 320 41.78 -31.20 -18.27
C ILE A 320 42.96 -30.21 -18.34
N PRO A 321 44.04 -30.39 -17.57
CA PRO A 321 45.25 -29.58 -17.70
C PRO A 321 46.15 -30.12 -18.82
N THR A 322 46.34 -29.37 -19.89
CA THR A 322 47.45 -29.58 -20.83
C THR A 322 48.60 -28.66 -20.48
N SER A 323 49.65 -29.23 -19.90
CA SER A 323 51.01 -28.67 -19.88
C SER A 323 51.75 -29.02 -21.17
N LEU A 324 52.92 -28.37 -21.39
CA LEU A 324 53.85 -28.38 -22.54
C LEU A 324 53.63 -27.14 -23.44
N GLY A 325 54.52 -26.15 -23.54
CA GLY A 325 55.93 -26.02 -23.21
C GLY A 325 56.60 -25.26 -24.37
N SER A 326 57.24 -24.11 -24.12
CA SER A 326 58.45 -23.64 -24.82
C SER A 326 58.85 -22.23 -24.38
N SER A 327 60.17 -22.10 -24.25
CA SER A 327 60.98 -21.00 -23.71
C SER A 327 60.97 -19.71 -24.55
N PRO A 328 61.34 -18.53 -24.00
CA PRO A 328 61.46 -17.29 -24.76
C PRO A 328 62.88 -17.13 -25.36
N ALA A 329 62.98 -16.67 -26.60
CA ALA A 329 64.24 -16.21 -27.17
C ALA A 329 64.05 -15.04 -28.15
N ALA A 330 64.74 -13.95 -27.81
CA ALA A 330 65.46 -13.02 -28.68
C ALA A 330 64.69 -12.13 -29.68
N GLY A 331 65.06 -10.84 -29.70
CA GLY A 331 64.90 -10.01 -30.90
C GLY A 331 64.74 -8.53 -30.62
N ALA A 332 65.86 -7.83 -30.43
CA ALA A 332 65.96 -6.37 -30.39
C ALA A 332 65.48 -5.69 -31.68
N GLY A 333 65.03 -4.43 -31.61
CA GLY A 333 64.83 -3.63 -32.83
C GLY A 333 64.07 -2.32 -32.67
N ARG A 334 64.82 -1.25 -32.41
CA ARG A 334 64.49 0.18 -32.39
C ARG A 334 63.77 0.76 -33.63
N VAL A 335 63.07 1.88 -33.38
CA VAL A 335 62.99 3.16 -34.18
C VAL A 335 61.78 3.39 -35.13
N PRO A 336 61.32 4.66 -35.26
CA PRO A 336 59.91 5.06 -35.40
C PRO A 336 59.59 5.80 -36.73
N PRO A 337 58.89 6.95 -36.76
CA PRO A 337 57.48 7.12 -37.12
C PRO A 337 57.28 7.84 -38.47
N GLY A 338 56.09 7.73 -39.06
CA GLY A 338 55.68 8.59 -40.17
C GLY A 338 54.44 8.05 -40.86
N VAL A 339 53.32 8.77 -40.95
CA VAL A 339 52.99 9.95 -41.77
C VAL A 339 51.76 9.53 -42.59
N CYS A 340 50.69 10.30 -42.40
CA CYS A 340 49.62 10.71 -43.31
C CYS A 340 49.02 9.79 -44.40
N SER A 341 47.72 10.04 -44.57
CA SER A 341 46.86 9.79 -45.75
C SER A 341 46.34 8.36 -45.87
N ALA A 342 45.11 8.08 -46.31
CA ALA A 342 44.14 8.87 -47.04
C ALA A 342 42.72 8.31 -46.78
N ARG A 343 41.69 9.16 -46.94
CA ARG A 343 40.34 8.70 -47.33
C ARG A 343 40.41 8.17 -48.78
N PRO A 344 39.56 7.23 -49.20
CA PRO A 344 38.27 7.59 -49.83
C PRO A 344 37.09 6.70 -49.33
N PHE A 345 35.89 7.24 -49.09
CA PHE A 345 34.81 7.55 -50.05
C PHE A 345 33.89 6.35 -50.37
N SER A 346 32.58 6.62 -50.33
CA SER A 346 31.45 5.90 -50.97
C SER A 346 31.15 4.46 -50.50
N ALA A 347 29.93 3.95 -50.40
CA ALA A 347 28.54 4.41 -50.58
C ALA A 347 27.62 3.23 -50.16
N PRO A 348 26.29 3.39 -50.04
CA PRO A 348 25.40 2.49 -49.31
C PRO A 348 24.74 1.45 -50.21
N VAL A 349 24.31 0.32 -49.62
CA VAL A 349 23.50 -0.69 -50.33
C VAL A 349 22.59 -1.42 -49.33
N TRP A 350 21.27 -1.20 -49.55
CA TRP A 350 20.03 -1.88 -49.08
C TRP A 350 19.65 -1.89 -47.59
#